data_AF-A0A946YMI9-F1
#
_entry.id   AF-A0A946YMI9-F1
#
_cell.length_a   1.000
_cell.length_b   1.000
_cell.length_c   1.000
_cell.angle_alpha   90.00
_cell.angle_beta   90.00
_cell.angle_gamma   90.00
#
_symmetry.space_group_name_H-M   'P 1'
#
loop_
_entity.id
_entity.type
_entity.pdbx_description
1 polymer ?
#
loop_
_entity_poly.entity_id
_entity_poly.type
_entity_poly.pdbx_seq_one_letter_code
_entity_poly.pdbx_strand_id
1 'polypeptide(L)'
;PHNYLSSSYGRESVMDYPAPFVEITDGGELDLSNAYPQRIGEYDKLSVRYAYEQFSPGADEEAELAKIVQESIDRGLLFMAHNNNNFVGAGHQYASVWDNGDNLVDHLKHEIEVRRIGLESFSQAAIRDGEPLSTLEYVLLPLYMHHRFQLNSAAQSIGGADYRNAVRGDGQVPFTIIDGEEQRDALETVLSTLTADFLALPAGILELIPPPAYRFSQGEPFPGRTGLLFDALGAAEGSASLSVRQILHPARMARLVAYGSMGDYPDLEEVIDRLLEVTFNADQPDNDYEQELLHVVQRVTIDEMMTQAHNASSSAAVRAVLRSRLDSLAARLERESSASPHSATVAADIRLWQQQPELLVPGAALQMPPGDPI
;
A
#
# COMPACT_ATOMS: atom_id res chain seq x y z
N PRO A 1 14.69 21.47 2.78
CA PRO A 1 13.25 21.10 2.75
C PRO A 1 13.15 19.61 2.41
N HIS A 2 12.29 18.84 3.08
CA HIS A 2 12.10 17.41 2.77
C HIS A 2 11.53 17.25 1.36
N ASN A 3 12.21 16.46 0.52
CA ASN A 3 11.82 16.24 -0.86
C ASN A 3 11.48 14.77 -1.09
N TYR A 4 10.18 14.52 -1.22
CA TYR A 4 9.59 13.19 -1.33
C TYR A 4 9.56 12.66 -2.76
N LEU A 5 10.24 13.32 -3.70
CA LEU A 5 10.37 12.87 -5.08
C LEU A 5 11.79 12.34 -5.35
N SER A 6 12.68 12.38 -4.35
CA SER A 6 14.12 12.26 -4.56
C SER A 6 14.57 10.84 -4.93
N SER A 7 13.84 9.83 -4.47
CA SER A 7 14.01 8.43 -4.87
C SER A 7 13.85 8.26 -6.38
N SER A 8 12.96 9.05 -7.02
CA SER A 8 12.73 8.98 -8.47
C SER A 8 13.88 9.41 -9.37
N TYR A 9 14.91 10.03 -8.81
CA TYR A 9 16.10 10.43 -9.55
C TYR A 9 17.39 10.10 -8.79
N GLY A 10 17.39 8.99 -8.04
CA GLY A 10 18.62 8.40 -7.49
C GLY A 10 18.85 8.62 -6.00
N ARG A 11 17.78 8.74 -5.20
CA ARG A 11 17.84 8.99 -3.74
C ARG A 11 18.67 10.24 -3.42
N GLU A 12 18.40 11.32 -4.16
CA GLU A 12 19.20 12.56 -4.19
C GLU A 12 18.81 13.58 -3.09
N SER A 13 18.19 13.13 -2.01
CA SER A 13 17.90 13.95 -0.84
C SER A 13 18.07 13.15 0.45
N VAL A 14 19.01 13.55 1.30
CA VAL A 14 19.12 13.02 2.68
C VAL A 14 17.99 13.52 3.58
N MET A 15 17.25 14.52 3.10
CA MET A 15 16.01 14.99 3.71
C MET A 15 14.81 14.13 3.28
N ASP A 16 15.01 13.06 2.52
CA ASP A 16 13.97 12.05 2.35
C ASP A 16 13.98 11.11 3.58
N TYR A 17 12.86 10.44 3.89
CA TYR A 17 12.80 9.46 4.98
C TYR A 17 12.70 8.03 4.44
N PRO A 18 13.57 7.57 3.51
CA PRO A 18 13.39 6.27 2.90
C PRO A 18 13.55 5.14 3.94
N ALA A 19 12.77 4.08 3.76
CA ALA A 19 13.01 2.81 4.44
C ALA A 19 14.40 2.24 4.06
N PRO A 20 15.01 1.35 4.87
CA PRO A 20 16.26 0.70 4.48
C PRO A 20 16.12 0.04 3.11
N PHE A 21 17.01 0.38 2.16
CA PHE A 21 17.01 -0.28 0.86
C PHE A 21 17.62 -1.68 0.97
N VAL A 22 16.81 -2.71 0.76
CA VAL A 22 17.27 -4.09 0.77
C VAL A 22 17.57 -4.52 -0.66
N GLU A 23 18.80 -4.90 -0.96
CA GLU A 23 19.16 -5.47 -2.26
C GLU A 23 18.96 -6.99 -2.23
N ILE A 24 18.66 -7.58 -3.38
CA ILE A 24 18.65 -9.04 -3.57
C ILE A 24 19.86 -9.37 -4.43
N THR A 25 20.78 -10.15 -3.89
CA THR A 25 22.00 -10.58 -4.58
C THR A 25 21.67 -11.53 -5.74
N ASP A 26 22.61 -11.71 -6.68
CA ASP A 26 22.49 -12.71 -7.75
C ASP A 26 22.26 -14.15 -7.21
N GLY A 27 22.64 -14.41 -5.96
CA GLY A 27 22.42 -15.68 -5.27
C GLY A 27 21.05 -15.82 -4.60
N GLY A 28 20.21 -14.79 -4.62
CA GLY A 28 18.89 -14.75 -3.96
C GLY A 28 18.94 -14.44 -2.47
N GLU A 29 20.07 -13.94 -1.96
CA GLU A 29 20.21 -13.52 -0.56
C GLU A 29 19.96 -12.02 -0.39
N LEU A 30 19.44 -11.61 0.76
CA LEU A 30 19.21 -10.21 1.11
C LEU A 30 20.53 -9.52 1.52
N ASP A 31 20.81 -8.35 0.94
CA ASP A 31 21.95 -7.50 1.28
C ASP A 31 21.48 -6.11 1.76
N LEU A 32 22.01 -5.68 2.90
CA LEU A 32 21.74 -4.38 3.54
C LEU A 32 22.95 -3.44 3.46
N SER A 33 24.02 -3.82 2.75
CA SER A 33 25.26 -3.04 2.64
C SER A 33 25.04 -1.64 2.04
N ASN A 34 23.99 -1.48 1.23
CA ASN A 34 23.58 -0.23 0.57
C ASN A 34 22.23 0.33 1.09
N ALA A 35 21.86 -0.03 2.34
CA ALA A 35 20.58 0.37 2.93
C ALA A 35 20.34 1.88 2.96
N TYR A 36 21.40 2.67 3.15
CA TYR A 36 21.32 4.13 3.16
C TYR A 36 22.45 4.77 2.34
N PRO A 37 22.15 5.79 1.51
CA PRO A 37 23.18 6.56 0.82
C PRO A 37 24.14 7.25 1.81
N GLN A 38 25.45 7.09 1.58
CA GLN A 38 26.50 7.74 2.39
C GLN A 38 27.02 9.04 1.74
N ARG A 39 26.10 9.87 1.24
CA ARG A 39 26.42 11.13 0.55
C ARG A 39 25.28 12.14 0.70
N ILE A 40 25.57 13.42 0.54
CA ILE A 40 24.53 14.44 0.29
C ILE A 40 24.11 14.36 -1.18
N GLY A 41 22.82 14.57 -1.45
CA GLY A 41 22.31 14.54 -2.81
C GLY A 41 22.45 15.87 -3.55
N GLU A 42 22.29 15.84 -4.88
CA GLU A 42 22.37 17.02 -5.73
C GLU A 42 21.24 18.01 -5.45
N TYR A 43 20.03 17.52 -5.15
CA TYR A 43 18.93 18.38 -4.72
C TYR A 43 19.25 19.04 -3.37
N ASP A 44 19.84 18.32 -2.42
CA ASP A 44 20.23 18.91 -1.13
C ASP A 44 21.19 20.08 -1.32
N LYS A 45 22.23 19.91 -2.15
CA LYS A 45 23.20 20.97 -2.46
C LYS A 45 22.52 22.19 -3.06
N LEU A 46 21.59 21.98 -4.00
CA LEU A 46 20.81 23.05 -4.62
C LEU A 46 19.92 23.76 -3.58
N SER A 47 19.25 23.00 -2.71
CA SER A 47 18.40 23.57 -1.66
C SER A 47 19.18 24.40 -0.63
N VAL A 48 20.40 23.99 -0.30
CA VAL A 48 21.31 24.74 0.57
C VAL A 48 21.79 26.02 -0.13
N ARG A 49 22.14 25.94 -1.42
CA ARG A 49 22.46 27.14 -2.21
C ARG A 49 21.29 28.12 -2.22
N TYR A 50 20.09 27.65 -2.55
CA TYR A 50 18.88 28.49 -2.55
C TYR A 50 18.65 29.17 -1.19
N ALA A 51 18.87 28.47 -0.08
CA ALA A 51 18.60 29.00 1.26
C ALA A 51 19.70 29.92 1.82
N TYR A 52 20.95 29.79 1.38
CA TYR A 52 22.10 30.40 2.05
C TYR A 52 23.09 31.15 1.14
N GLU A 53 22.94 31.09 -0.18
CA GLU A 53 23.83 31.79 -1.10
C GLU A 53 23.76 33.31 -0.90
N GLN A 54 24.92 33.96 -0.79
CA GLN A 54 25.01 35.41 -0.62
C GLN A 54 25.25 36.06 -1.97
N PHE A 55 24.37 37.00 -2.35
CA PHE A 55 24.52 37.75 -3.59
C PHE A 55 25.32 39.05 -3.40
N SER A 56 25.88 39.56 -4.50
CA SER A 56 26.63 40.82 -4.48
C SER A 56 25.75 42.00 -4.04
N PRO A 57 26.29 43.02 -3.35
CA PRO A 57 25.51 44.20 -2.98
C PRO A 57 24.84 44.85 -4.20
N GLY A 58 23.51 45.05 -4.11
CA GLY A 58 22.71 45.63 -5.19
C GLY A 58 22.23 44.64 -6.26
N ALA A 59 22.52 43.34 -6.11
CA ALA A 59 21.88 42.30 -6.91
C ALA A 59 20.38 42.21 -6.61
N ASP A 60 19.63 41.77 -7.61
CA ASP A 60 18.21 41.43 -7.46
C ASP A 60 18.10 39.99 -6.95
N GLU A 61 17.90 39.84 -5.63
CA GLU A 61 17.85 38.55 -4.96
C GLU A 61 16.76 37.63 -5.54
N GLU A 62 15.60 38.17 -5.89
CA GLU A 62 14.51 37.37 -6.48
C GLU A 62 14.93 36.80 -7.83
N ALA A 63 15.56 37.62 -8.67
CA ALA A 63 16.05 37.18 -9.98
C ALA A 63 17.19 36.15 -9.88
N GLU A 64 18.09 36.28 -8.90
CA GLU A 64 19.16 35.30 -8.68
C GLU A 64 18.62 33.97 -8.13
N LEU A 65 17.69 34.00 -7.16
CA LEU A 65 17.02 32.80 -6.65
C LEU A 65 16.20 32.09 -7.74
N ALA A 66 15.54 32.84 -8.63
CA ALA A 66 14.80 32.28 -9.76
C ALA A 66 15.71 31.50 -10.72
N LYS A 67 16.97 31.91 -10.91
CA LYS A 67 17.94 31.13 -11.70
C LYS A 67 18.28 29.79 -11.04
N ILE A 68 18.39 29.74 -9.71
CA ILE A 68 18.64 28.49 -8.97
C ILE A 68 17.44 27.55 -9.11
N VAL A 69 16.22 28.06 -9.04
CA VAL A 69 15.00 27.27 -9.28
C VAL A 69 14.96 26.75 -10.72
N GLN A 70 15.27 27.59 -11.71
CA GLN A 70 15.33 27.15 -13.10
C GLN A 70 16.43 26.10 -13.33
N GLU A 71 17.61 26.26 -12.71
CA GLU A 71 18.66 25.24 -12.71
C GLU A 71 18.13 23.89 -12.19
N SER A 72 17.32 23.92 -11.11
CA SER A 72 16.69 22.72 -10.55
C SER A 72 15.77 22.04 -11.57
N ILE A 73 14.93 22.81 -12.25
CA ILE A 73 13.99 22.33 -13.27
C ILE A 73 14.75 21.76 -14.47
N ASP A 74 15.74 22.50 -14.99
CA ASP A 74 16.54 22.11 -16.15
C ASP A 74 17.35 20.82 -15.90
N ARG A 75 17.74 20.58 -14.64
CA ARG A 75 18.46 19.37 -14.21
C ARG A 75 17.55 18.22 -13.80
N GLY A 76 16.23 18.41 -13.78
CA GLY A 76 15.27 17.40 -13.31
C GLY A 76 15.29 17.17 -11.79
N LEU A 77 15.87 18.07 -11.01
CA LEU A 77 15.87 18.05 -9.54
C LEU A 77 14.55 18.62 -9.02
N LEU A 78 13.48 17.84 -9.17
CA LEU A 78 12.12 18.29 -8.92
C LEU A 78 11.73 18.13 -7.45
N PHE A 79 10.80 18.97 -6.98
CA PHE A 79 10.42 19.06 -5.57
C PHE A 79 8.93 18.77 -5.34
N MET A 80 8.66 17.85 -4.41
CA MET A 80 7.35 17.64 -3.81
C MET A 80 7.44 17.54 -2.29
N ALA A 81 6.56 18.27 -1.59
CA ALA A 81 6.52 18.32 -0.13
C ALA A 81 5.57 17.25 0.47
N HIS A 82 5.70 17.01 1.79
CA HIS A 82 4.96 15.96 2.53
C HIS A 82 3.44 16.05 2.41
N ASN A 83 2.89 17.27 2.32
CA ASN A 83 1.45 17.50 2.28
C ASN A 83 0.79 16.99 0.99
N ASN A 84 1.59 16.58 -0.01
CA ASN A 84 1.10 16.13 -1.29
C ASN A 84 1.06 14.58 -1.39
N ASN A 85 1.77 13.86 -0.52
CA ASN A 85 2.00 12.42 -0.67
C ASN A 85 2.01 11.60 0.63
N ASN A 86 2.07 12.24 1.81
CA ASN A 86 2.11 11.54 3.10
C ASN A 86 0.70 11.30 3.70
N PHE A 87 -0.21 10.73 2.91
CA PHE A 87 -1.56 10.37 3.39
C PHE A 87 -2.22 9.33 2.48
N VAL A 88 -3.17 8.57 3.05
CA VAL A 88 -3.97 7.60 2.29
C VAL A 88 -4.83 8.32 1.25
N GLY A 89 -4.73 7.91 -0.01
CA GLY A 89 -5.45 8.53 -1.12
C GLY A 89 -4.68 9.61 -1.87
N ALA A 90 -3.42 9.85 -1.50
CA ALA A 90 -2.43 10.50 -2.37
C ALA A 90 -2.41 9.83 -3.76
N GLY A 91 -1.97 10.57 -4.77
CA GLY A 91 -2.06 10.13 -6.16
C GLY A 91 -0.95 10.69 -7.02
N HIS A 92 0.25 10.88 -6.46
CA HIS A 92 1.40 11.36 -7.21
C HIS A 92 2.20 10.16 -7.73
N GLN A 93 2.57 10.18 -9.01
CA GLN A 93 3.25 9.04 -9.66
C GLN A 93 4.59 8.66 -9.00
N TYR A 94 5.34 9.65 -8.54
CA TYR A 94 6.74 9.48 -8.12
C TYR A 94 7.02 9.85 -6.66
N ALA A 95 6.01 10.30 -5.91
CA ALA A 95 6.28 10.93 -4.62
C ALA A 95 5.65 10.16 -3.47
N SER A 96 6.46 9.67 -2.55
CA SER A 96 6.03 8.99 -1.32
C SER A 96 7.05 9.20 -0.21
N VAL A 97 6.67 8.82 1.01
CA VAL A 97 7.50 9.00 2.24
C VAL A 97 8.44 7.83 2.48
N TRP A 98 8.15 6.69 1.88
CA TRP A 98 8.77 5.41 2.23
C TRP A 98 9.02 4.59 0.96
N ASP A 99 9.77 5.17 0.02
CA ASP A 99 10.16 4.51 -1.23
C ASP A 99 11.65 4.75 -1.54
N ASN A 100 12.28 3.78 -2.20
CA ASN A 100 13.67 3.86 -2.66
C ASN A 100 13.83 3.79 -4.18
N GLY A 101 12.73 3.53 -4.91
CA GLY A 101 12.74 3.23 -6.33
C GLY A 101 12.42 4.43 -7.21
N ASP A 102 12.74 4.30 -8.49
CA ASP A 102 12.33 5.27 -9.51
C ASP A 102 10.90 5.08 -10.02
N ASN A 103 10.37 3.87 -9.84
CA ASN A 103 8.98 3.53 -10.05
C ASN A 103 8.38 2.94 -8.75
N LEU A 104 7.25 3.49 -8.29
CA LEU A 104 6.60 3.06 -7.05
C LEU A 104 5.98 1.65 -7.15
N VAL A 105 5.54 1.24 -8.35
CA VAL A 105 4.97 -0.09 -8.61
C VAL A 105 6.06 -1.15 -8.66
N ASP A 106 7.14 -0.91 -9.40
CA ASP A 106 8.27 -1.84 -9.49
C ASP A 106 8.95 -2.04 -8.14
N HIS A 107 9.05 -0.97 -7.34
CA HIS A 107 9.57 -1.09 -6.00
C HIS A 107 8.64 -1.92 -5.09
N LEU A 108 7.31 -1.91 -5.28
CA LEU A 108 6.43 -2.84 -4.56
C LEU A 108 6.71 -4.31 -4.93
N LYS A 109 6.91 -4.60 -6.23
CA LYS A 109 7.28 -5.96 -6.68
C LYS A 109 8.58 -6.42 -6.00
N HIS A 110 9.55 -5.52 -5.88
CA HIS A 110 10.80 -5.77 -5.17
C HIS A 110 10.58 -6.06 -3.68
N GLU A 111 9.82 -5.23 -2.96
CA GLU A 111 9.54 -5.42 -1.53
C GLU A 111 8.72 -6.70 -1.24
N ILE A 112 7.85 -7.13 -2.17
CA ILE A 112 7.15 -8.41 -2.12
C ILE A 112 8.16 -9.57 -2.17
N GLU A 113 9.17 -9.47 -3.03
CA GLU A 113 10.21 -10.49 -3.16
C GLU A 113 11.15 -10.51 -1.94
N VAL A 114 11.56 -9.34 -1.43
CA VAL A 114 12.35 -9.24 -0.19
C VAL A 114 11.59 -9.90 0.97
N ARG A 115 10.28 -9.62 1.09
CA ARG A 115 9.41 -10.26 2.08
C ARG A 115 9.40 -11.78 1.91
N ARG A 116 9.25 -12.29 0.68
CA ARG A 116 9.23 -13.73 0.39
C ARG A 116 10.53 -14.40 0.87
N ILE A 117 11.68 -13.88 0.47
CA ILE A 117 13.01 -14.40 0.85
C ILE A 117 13.19 -14.35 2.38
N GLY A 118 12.78 -13.24 3.01
CA GLY A 118 12.88 -13.07 4.45
C GLY A 118 12.00 -14.06 5.23
N LEU A 119 10.78 -14.32 4.76
CA LEU A 119 9.89 -15.33 5.36
C LEU A 119 10.43 -16.76 5.17
N GLU A 120 10.99 -17.08 4.00
CA GLU A 120 11.62 -18.40 3.76
C GLU A 120 12.83 -18.65 4.67
N SER A 121 13.56 -17.59 5.02
CA SER A 121 14.74 -17.66 5.88
C SER A 121 14.41 -17.50 7.38
N PHE A 122 13.14 -17.26 7.73
CA PHE A 122 12.74 -16.96 9.10
C PHE A 122 12.90 -18.17 10.02
N SER A 123 13.57 -17.96 11.15
CA SER A 123 13.84 -19.02 12.14
C SER A 123 14.11 -18.43 13.51
N GLN A 124 14.41 -19.29 14.50
CA GLN A 124 14.81 -18.85 15.85
C GLN A 124 16.05 -17.94 15.86
N ALA A 125 16.86 -17.96 14.79
CA ALA A 125 18.02 -17.08 14.65
C ALA A 125 17.65 -15.59 14.52
N ALA A 126 16.36 -15.26 14.31
CA ALA A 126 15.86 -13.89 14.31
C ALA A 126 15.88 -13.22 15.71
N ILE A 127 16.09 -14.00 16.77
CA ILE A 127 16.21 -13.52 18.16
C ILE A 127 17.55 -13.96 18.78
N ARG A 128 17.97 -13.31 19.85
CA ARG A 128 19.26 -13.61 20.51
C ARG A 128 19.15 -14.87 21.37
N ASP A 129 20.29 -15.57 21.53
CA ASP A 129 20.39 -16.66 22.50
C ASP A 129 19.97 -16.20 23.91
N GLY A 130 19.01 -16.92 24.49
CA GLY A 130 18.45 -16.62 25.82
C GLY A 130 17.20 -15.71 25.80
N GLU A 131 16.79 -15.18 24.65
CA GLU A 131 15.49 -14.53 24.50
C GLU A 131 14.35 -15.57 24.42
N PRO A 132 13.15 -15.27 24.96
CA PRO A 132 12.01 -16.17 24.83
C PRO A 132 11.58 -16.33 23.36
N LEU A 133 11.17 -17.54 22.96
CA LEU A 133 10.63 -17.79 21.61
C LEU A 133 9.41 -16.94 21.27
N SER A 134 8.62 -16.51 22.27
CA SER A 134 7.48 -15.61 22.04
C SER A 134 7.89 -14.25 21.46
N THR A 135 9.17 -13.87 21.55
CA THR A 135 9.70 -12.67 20.90
C THR A 135 9.65 -12.78 19.37
N LEU A 136 9.58 -14.00 18.81
CA LEU A 136 9.48 -14.23 17.37
C LEU A 136 8.26 -13.54 16.75
N GLU A 137 7.13 -13.43 17.48
CA GLU A 137 5.96 -12.71 17.00
C GLU A 137 6.29 -11.25 16.66
N TYR A 138 7.04 -10.57 17.53
CA TYR A 138 7.36 -9.15 17.38
C TYR A 138 8.35 -8.87 16.26
N VAL A 139 9.28 -9.78 15.98
CA VAL A 139 10.22 -9.66 14.85
C VAL A 139 9.60 -10.17 13.54
N LEU A 140 8.61 -11.05 13.60
CA LEU A 140 7.86 -11.49 12.43
C LEU A 140 6.97 -10.38 11.88
N LEU A 141 6.35 -9.55 12.74
CA LEU A 141 5.44 -8.48 12.30
C LEU A 141 6.02 -7.54 11.24
N PRO A 142 7.19 -6.90 11.44
CA PRO A 142 7.77 -6.02 10.44
C PRO A 142 8.15 -6.75 9.14
N LEU A 143 8.53 -8.03 9.21
CA LEU A 143 8.81 -8.85 8.03
C LEU A 143 7.52 -9.23 7.28
N TYR A 144 6.50 -9.70 7.98
CA TYR A 144 5.20 -10.04 7.38
C TYR A 144 4.52 -8.80 6.76
N MET A 145 4.70 -7.63 7.35
CA MET A 145 4.18 -6.36 6.83
C MET A 145 5.23 -5.54 6.07
N HIS A 146 6.34 -6.13 5.62
CA HIS A 146 7.46 -5.40 5.00
C HIS A 146 7.02 -4.53 3.81
N HIS A 147 6.13 -5.09 2.98
CA HIS A 147 5.53 -4.43 1.82
C HIS A 147 4.63 -3.21 2.13
N ARG A 148 4.18 -3.00 3.38
CA ARG A 148 3.01 -2.14 3.70
C ARG A 148 3.14 -0.69 3.23
N PHE A 149 4.34 -0.13 3.33
CA PHE A 149 4.57 1.27 2.97
C PHE A 149 4.70 1.44 1.47
N GLN A 150 5.42 0.52 0.83
CA GLN A 150 5.54 0.51 -0.61
C GLN A 150 4.20 0.18 -1.29
N LEU A 151 3.33 -0.59 -0.64
CA LEU A 151 1.96 -0.80 -1.09
C LEU A 151 1.17 0.50 -1.14
N ASN A 152 1.28 1.33 -0.08
CA ASN A 152 0.63 2.64 -0.07
C ASN A 152 1.17 3.53 -1.20
N SER A 153 2.47 3.48 -1.47
CA SER A 153 3.15 4.19 -2.56
C SER A 153 2.63 3.74 -3.94
N ALA A 154 2.67 2.43 -4.23
CA ALA A 154 2.21 1.88 -5.51
C ALA A 154 0.72 2.13 -5.77
N ALA A 155 -0.11 2.07 -4.72
CA ALA A 155 -1.53 2.37 -4.83
C ALA A 155 -1.81 3.83 -5.23
N GLN A 156 -0.85 4.76 -5.12
CA GLN A 156 -0.99 6.12 -5.64
C GLN A 156 -1.15 6.14 -7.16
N SER A 157 -0.57 5.17 -7.87
CA SER A 157 -0.67 5.08 -9.33
C SER A 157 -2.10 4.82 -9.80
N ILE A 158 -2.88 4.05 -9.04
CA ILE A 158 -4.28 3.74 -9.37
C ILE A 158 -5.13 5.01 -9.25
N GLY A 159 -5.65 5.51 -10.38
CA GLY A 159 -6.34 6.79 -10.46
C GLY A 159 -5.43 7.97 -10.10
N GLY A 160 -4.12 7.87 -10.33
CA GLY A 160 -3.12 8.88 -10.02
C GLY A 160 -2.76 9.81 -11.19
N ALA A 161 -1.89 10.76 -10.91
CA ALA A 161 -1.35 11.72 -11.88
C ALA A 161 0.09 12.12 -11.52
N ASP A 162 0.88 12.49 -12.51
CA ASP A 162 2.08 13.31 -12.32
C ASP A 162 1.67 14.78 -12.31
N TYR A 163 1.93 15.49 -11.21
CA TYR A 163 1.61 16.90 -11.08
C TYR A 163 2.73 17.68 -10.40
N ARG A 164 2.96 18.89 -10.89
CA ARG A 164 4.10 19.72 -10.49
C ARG A 164 3.65 21.03 -9.86
N ASN A 165 4.52 21.63 -9.06
CA ASN A 165 4.37 23.02 -8.59
C ASN A 165 4.72 24.02 -9.70
N ALA A 166 4.15 23.82 -10.89
CA ALA A 166 4.46 24.59 -12.09
C ALA A 166 3.95 26.03 -11.97
N VAL A 167 4.79 26.99 -12.39
CA VAL A 167 4.45 28.40 -12.50
C VAL A 167 4.40 28.82 -13.97
N ARG A 168 3.63 29.87 -14.27
CA ARG A 168 3.48 30.35 -15.65
C ARG A 168 4.84 30.73 -16.23
N GLY A 169 5.28 29.97 -17.25
CA GLY A 169 6.48 30.28 -18.02
C GLY A 169 7.76 29.56 -17.56
N ASP A 170 7.68 28.64 -16.60
CA ASP A 170 8.84 27.84 -16.15
C ASP A 170 9.14 26.59 -17.01
N GLY A 171 8.28 26.31 -17.98
CA GLY A 171 8.43 25.19 -18.92
C GLY A 171 7.95 23.84 -18.41
N GLN A 172 7.43 23.74 -17.18
CA GLN A 172 6.94 22.48 -16.63
C GLN A 172 5.56 22.10 -17.19
N VAL A 173 5.33 20.80 -17.37
CA VAL A 173 3.98 20.26 -17.58
C VAL A 173 3.29 20.18 -16.21
N PRO A 174 2.18 20.90 -15.97
CA PRO A 174 1.61 21.02 -14.63
C PRO A 174 0.93 19.74 -14.14
N PHE A 175 0.40 18.94 -15.07
CA PHE A 175 -0.45 17.80 -14.75
C PHE A 175 -0.51 16.82 -15.93
N THR A 176 -0.36 15.52 -15.66
CA THR A 176 -0.56 14.42 -16.62
C THR A 176 -1.14 13.22 -15.88
N ILE A 177 -2.23 12.65 -16.38
CA ILE A 177 -2.79 11.40 -15.80
C ILE A 177 -1.78 10.29 -16.06
N ILE A 178 -1.53 9.43 -15.06
CA ILE A 178 -0.62 8.29 -15.22
C ILE A 178 -1.12 7.38 -16.34
N ASP A 179 -0.21 6.82 -17.12
CA ASP A 179 -0.55 5.95 -18.25
C ASP A 179 -1.45 4.77 -17.84
N GLY A 180 -2.41 4.41 -18.68
CA GLY A 180 -3.38 3.36 -18.36
C GLY A 180 -2.75 1.99 -18.12
N GLU A 181 -1.63 1.66 -18.79
CA GLU A 181 -0.90 0.42 -18.57
C GLU A 181 -0.23 0.40 -17.19
N GLU A 182 0.43 1.50 -16.81
CA GLU A 182 1.05 1.67 -15.49
C GLU A 182 0.01 1.57 -14.35
N GLN A 183 -1.18 2.16 -14.54
CA GLN A 183 -2.26 2.05 -13.54
C GLN A 183 -2.78 0.61 -13.39
N ARG A 184 -2.84 -0.16 -14.47
CA ARG A 184 -3.27 -1.56 -14.45
C ARG A 184 -2.20 -2.47 -13.85
N ASP A 185 -0.92 -2.22 -14.16
CA ASP A 185 0.20 -2.92 -13.51
C ASP A 185 0.24 -2.62 -11.99
N ALA A 186 -0.03 -1.38 -11.59
CA ALA A 186 -0.20 -1.02 -10.18
C ALA A 186 -1.37 -1.78 -9.54
N LEU A 187 -2.51 -1.87 -10.22
CA LEU A 187 -3.67 -2.61 -9.75
C LEU A 187 -3.34 -4.10 -9.54
N GLU A 188 -2.77 -4.77 -10.56
CA GLU A 188 -2.41 -6.18 -10.46
C GLU A 188 -1.37 -6.44 -9.36
N THR A 189 -0.37 -5.55 -9.23
CA THR A 189 0.65 -5.67 -8.18
C THR A 189 0.02 -5.54 -6.79
N VAL A 190 -0.87 -4.58 -6.56
CA VAL A 190 -1.58 -4.44 -5.27
C VAL A 190 -2.51 -5.63 -5.03
N LEU A 191 -3.26 -6.08 -6.04
CA LEU A 191 -4.15 -7.25 -5.94
C LEU A 191 -3.39 -8.55 -5.61
N SER A 192 -2.14 -8.69 -6.07
CA SER A 192 -1.31 -9.87 -5.74
C SER A 192 -1.10 -10.07 -4.23
N THR A 193 -1.17 -8.99 -3.45
CA THR A 193 -1.06 -9.01 -1.98
C THR A 193 -2.31 -9.54 -1.26
N LEU A 194 -3.37 -9.83 -2.01
CA LEU A 194 -4.61 -10.43 -1.51
C LEU A 194 -4.67 -11.95 -1.73
N THR A 195 -3.69 -12.52 -2.42
CA THR A 195 -3.67 -13.97 -2.70
C THR A 195 -3.42 -14.77 -1.42
N ALA A 196 -3.95 -15.99 -1.37
CA ALA A 196 -3.72 -16.89 -0.23
C ALA A 196 -2.22 -17.19 -0.07
N ASP A 197 -1.50 -17.42 -1.17
CA ASP A 197 -0.05 -17.64 -1.19
C ASP A 197 0.74 -16.48 -0.56
N PHE A 198 0.35 -15.23 -0.84
CA PHE A 198 1.00 -14.07 -0.25
C PHE A 198 0.75 -13.95 1.26
N LEU A 199 -0.48 -14.22 1.69
CA LEU A 199 -0.93 -14.05 3.07
C LEU A 199 -0.55 -15.24 3.98
N ALA A 200 -0.31 -16.41 3.41
CA ALA A 200 -0.01 -17.61 4.18
C ALA A 200 1.34 -17.49 4.89
N LEU A 201 1.35 -17.81 6.18
CA LEU A 201 2.58 -18.06 6.92
C LEU A 201 2.94 -19.55 6.81
N PRO A 202 4.21 -19.89 6.50
CA PRO A 202 4.67 -21.27 6.51
C PRO A 202 4.38 -21.97 7.84
N ALA A 203 3.92 -23.23 7.80
CA ALA A 203 3.59 -24.00 9.00
C ALA A 203 4.74 -24.05 10.02
N GLY A 204 5.99 -24.14 9.55
CA GLY A 204 7.17 -24.10 10.40
C GLY A 204 7.34 -22.80 11.17
N ILE A 205 6.87 -21.65 10.65
CA ILE A 205 6.85 -20.39 11.40
C ILE A 205 5.76 -20.43 12.47
N LEU A 206 4.57 -20.90 12.12
CA LEU A 206 3.43 -20.97 13.05
C LEU A 206 3.73 -21.84 14.27
N GLU A 207 4.47 -22.94 14.10
CA GLU A 207 4.90 -23.82 15.19
C GLU A 207 5.91 -23.18 16.16
N LEU A 208 6.60 -22.12 15.74
CA LEU A 208 7.63 -21.45 16.53
C LEU A 208 7.11 -20.35 17.46
N ILE A 209 5.83 -19.96 17.36
CA ILE A 209 5.29 -18.77 18.04
C ILE A 209 4.39 -19.19 19.21
N PRO A 210 4.95 -19.41 20.42
CA PRO A 210 4.15 -19.64 21.61
C PRO A 210 3.55 -18.33 22.14
N PRO A 211 2.55 -18.42 23.05
CA PRO A 211 2.11 -17.29 23.85
C PRO A 211 3.23 -16.45 24.47
N PRO A 212 3.02 -15.13 24.65
CA PRO A 212 3.96 -14.24 25.33
C PRO A 212 4.43 -14.78 26.68
N ALA A 213 5.75 -14.91 26.85
CA ALA A 213 6.34 -15.28 28.13
C ALA A 213 6.06 -14.19 29.19
N TYR A 214 5.91 -14.60 30.45
CA TYR A 214 5.59 -13.69 31.54
C TYR A 214 6.62 -12.55 31.64
N ARG A 215 6.15 -11.30 31.51
CA ARG A 215 6.94 -10.05 31.47
C ARG A 215 7.75 -9.78 30.19
N PHE A 216 7.54 -10.56 29.13
CA PHE A 216 8.16 -10.36 27.81
C PHE A 216 7.09 -10.02 26.76
N SER A 217 6.53 -8.81 26.87
CA SER A 217 5.46 -8.29 26.00
C SER A 217 5.71 -6.85 25.55
N GLN A 218 6.98 -6.51 25.27
CA GLN A 218 7.41 -5.14 25.00
C GLN A 218 7.39 -4.75 23.51
N GLY A 219 6.96 -5.66 22.62
CA GLY A 219 6.81 -5.41 21.19
C GLY A 219 5.37 -5.15 20.78
N GLU A 220 5.18 -4.75 19.52
CA GLU A 220 3.86 -4.60 18.89
C GLU A 220 3.36 -5.99 18.42
N PRO A 221 2.29 -6.54 19.03
CA PRO A 221 1.78 -7.86 18.62
C PRO A 221 0.91 -7.75 17.37
N PHE A 222 0.65 -8.89 16.74
CA PHE A 222 -0.36 -8.96 15.71
C PHE A 222 -1.77 -8.75 16.30
N PRO A 223 -2.68 -8.09 15.57
CA PRO A 223 -4.08 -8.09 15.97
C PRO A 223 -4.69 -9.50 15.79
N GLY A 224 -5.63 -9.89 16.65
CA GLY A 224 -6.23 -11.23 16.59
C GLY A 224 -7.46 -11.42 17.45
N ARG A 225 -8.15 -12.56 17.25
CA ARG A 225 -9.38 -13.00 17.93
C ARG A 225 -9.21 -14.32 18.69
N THR A 226 -8.05 -14.98 18.59
CA THR A 226 -7.72 -16.24 19.30
C THR A 226 -7.28 -16.03 20.76
N GLY A 227 -7.29 -14.78 21.24
CA GLY A 227 -6.92 -14.43 22.60
C GLY A 227 -5.41 -14.47 22.81
N LEU A 228 -4.92 -15.45 23.58
CA LEU A 228 -3.50 -15.53 23.96
C LEU A 228 -2.62 -16.25 22.90
N LEU A 229 -3.24 -17.06 22.05
CA LEU A 229 -2.53 -17.79 20.99
C LEU A 229 -2.37 -16.90 19.75
N PHE A 230 -1.30 -17.11 18.99
CA PHE A 230 -1.09 -16.40 17.73
C PHE A 230 -2.24 -16.61 16.74
N ASP A 231 -2.73 -15.52 16.14
CA ASP A 231 -3.83 -15.53 15.17
C ASP A 231 -3.33 -15.29 13.75
N ALA A 232 -3.02 -16.36 13.02
CA ALA A 232 -2.55 -16.24 11.64
C ALA A 232 -3.63 -15.66 10.70
N LEU A 233 -4.91 -15.96 10.94
CA LEU A 233 -6.02 -15.41 10.17
C LEU A 233 -6.24 -13.92 10.50
N GLY A 234 -6.05 -13.54 11.76
CA GLY A 234 -6.08 -12.14 12.20
C GLY A 234 -4.96 -11.30 11.59
N ALA A 235 -3.74 -11.87 11.48
CA ALA A 235 -2.64 -11.25 10.77
C ALA A 235 -2.96 -11.07 9.27
N ALA A 236 -3.53 -12.09 8.62
CA ALA A 236 -3.98 -12.00 7.24
C ALA A 236 -5.08 -10.95 7.04
N GLU A 237 -6.05 -10.86 7.95
CA GLU A 237 -7.09 -9.83 7.91
C GLU A 237 -6.50 -8.42 7.98
N GLY A 238 -5.54 -8.19 8.88
CA GLY A 238 -4.84 -6.91 9.00
C GLY A 238 -4.12 -6.51 7.71
N SER A 239 -3.44 -7.46 7.06
CA SER A 239 -2.74 -7.23 5.80
C SER A 239 -3.71 -7.01 4.63
N ALA A 240 -4.75 -7.85 4.51
CA ALA A 240 -5.76 -7.70 3.46
C ALA A 240 -6.55 -6.40 3.62
N SER A 241 -6.86 -5.99 4.86
CA SER A 241 -7.56 -4.73 5.15
C SER A 241 -6.76 -3.53 4.66
N LEU A 242 -5.43 -3.54 4.82
CA LEU A 242 -4.57 -2.50 4.27
C LEU A 242 -4.74 -2.40 2.74
N SER A 243 -4.58 -3.51 2.03
CA SER A 243 -4.66 -3.54 0.56
C SER A 243 -6.03 -3.11 0.04
N VAL A 244 -7.12 -3.67 0.57
CA VAL A 244 -8.49 -3.35 0.14
C VAL A 244 -8.83 -1.89 0.43
N ARG A 245 -8.46 -1.35 1.59
CA ARG A 245 -8.72 0.06 1.93
C ARG A 245 -7.93 1.04 1.06
N GLN A 246 -6.74 0.64 0.60
CA GLN A 246 -6.05 1.42 -0.42
C GLN A 246 -6.85 1.39 -1.72
N ILE A 247 -7.20 0.23 -2.27
CA ILE A 247 -7.96 0.18 -3.54
C ILE A 247 -9.27 1.00 -3.46
N LEU A 248 -10.00 0.85 -2.36
CA LEU A 248 -11.34 1.43 -2.16
C LEU A 248 -11.35 2.80 -1.46
N HIS A 249 -10.25 3.54 -1.51
CA HIS A 249 -10.23 4.89 -0.93
C HIS A 249 -11.19 5.85 -1.69
N PRO A 250 -12.06 6.65 -1.01
CA PRO A 250 -13.06 7.50 -1.65
C PRO A 250 -12.52 8.43 -2.75
N ALA A 251 -11.39 9.11 -2.48
CA ALA A 251 -10.79 10.02 -3.45
C ALA A 251 -10.26 9.27 -4.69
N ARG A 252 -9.73 8.06 -4.49
CA ARG A 252 -9.19 7.21 -5.56
C ARG A 252 -10.32 6.72 -6.46
N MET A 253 -11.37 6.16 -5.87
CA MET A 253 -12.56 5.73 -6.61
C MET A 253 -13.21 6.89 -7.38
N ALA A 254 -13.26 8.10 -6.80
CA ALA A 254 -13.76 9.27 -7.50
C ALA A 254 -12.89 9.66 -8.71
N ARG A 255 -11.56 9.54 -8.59
CA ARG A 255 -10.62 9.75 -9.71
C ARG A 255 -10.77 8.67 -10.78
N LEU A 256 -10.94 7.40 -10.43
CA LEU A 256 -11.19 6.32 -11.40
C LEU A 256 -12.46 6.57 -12.23
N VAL A 257 -13.54 7.05 -11.61
CA VAL A 257 -14.74 7.48 -12.35
C VAL A 257 -14.43 8.64 -13.29
N ALA A 258 -13.65 9.63 -12.85
CA ALA A 258 -13.33 10.80 -13.66
C ALA A 258 -12.36 10.47 -14.81
N TYR A 259 -11.20 9.90 -14.51
CA TYR A 259 -10.13 9.60 -15.47
C TYR A 259 -10.53 8.50 -16.45
N GLY A 260 -11.24 7.46 -16.00
CA GLY A 260 -11.78 6.43 -16.88
C GLY A 260 -12.75 6.98 -17.95
N SER A 261 -13.38 8.14 -17.70
CA SER A 261 -14.23 8.81 -18.70
C SER A 261 -13.46 9.63 -19.77
N MET A 262 -12.14 9.77 -19.62
CA MET A 262 -11.32 10.70 -20.42
C MET A 262 -10.40 10.02 -21.44
N GLY A 263 -10.35 8.69 -21.48
CA GLY A 263 -9.46 7.96 -22.38
C GLY A 263 -9.37 6.47 -22.04
N ASP A 264 -8.27 5.84 -22.45
CA ASP A 264 -7.94 4.46 -22.09
C ASP A 264 -7.21 4.43 -20.74
N TYR A 265 -7.95 4.72 -19.67
CA TYR A 265 -7.50 4.60 -18.29
C TYR A 265 -8.44 3.63 -17.58
N PRO A 266 -7.97 2.88 -16.55
CA PRO A 266 -8.86 2.04 -15.77
C PRO A 266 -9.96 2.89 -15.13
N ASP A 267 -11.20 2.44 -15.28
CA ASP A 267 -12.34 3.03 -14.60
C ASP A 267 -12.66 2.27 -13.31
N LEU A 268 -13.63 2.78 -12.53
CA LEU A 268 -13.98 2.13 -11.26
C LEU A 268 -14.61 0.74 -11.48
N GLU A 269 -15.29 0.51 -12.60
CA GLU A 269 -15.90 -0.79 -12.88
C GLU A 269 -14.82 -1.84 -13.09
N GLU A 270 -13.81 -1.54 -13.92
CA GLU A 270 -12.64 -2.38 -14.15
C GLU A 270 -11.93 -2.73 -12.84
N VAL A 271 -11.66 -1.74 -11.97
CA VAL A 271 -10.98 -1.96 -10.69
C VAL A 271 -11.79 -2.87 -9.75
N ILE A 272 -13.11 -2.67 -9.64
CA ILE A 272 -13.96 -3.49 -8.76
C ILE A 272 -14.13 -4.90 -9.34
N ASP A 273 -14.22 -5.05 -10.65
CA ASP A 273 -14.32 -6.34 -11.29
C ASP A 273 -13.04 -7.17 -11.09
N ARG A 274 -11.86 -6.56 -11.28
CA ARG A 274 -10.59 -7.23 -10.96
C ARG A 274 -10.44 -7.59 -9.48
N LEU A 275 -10.87 -6.71 -8.56
CA LEU A 275 -10.89 -7.02 -7.12
C LEU A 275 -11.79 -8.23 -6.81
N LEU A 276 -13.00 -8.29 -7.41
CA LEU A 276 -13.90 -9.43 -7.22
C LEU A 276 -13.37 -10.69 -7.91
N GLU A 277 -12.62 -10.56 -8.99
CA GLU A 277 -12.01 -11.69 -9.70
C GLU A 277 -10.93 -12.36 -8.84
N VAL A 278 -10.03 -11.61 -8.21
CA VAL A 278 -8.97 -12.19 -7.35
C VAL A 278 -9.47 -12.63 -5.97
N THR A 279 -10.74 -12.40 -5.64
CA THR A 279 -11.32 -12.76 -4.33
C THR A 279 -12.46 -13.78 -4.44
N PHE A 280 -13.55 -13.44 -5.12
CA PHE A 280 -14.74 -14.29 -5.23
C PHE A 280 -14.79 -15.16 -6.48
N ASN A 281 -13.92 -14.90 -7.47
CA ASN A 281 -13.75 -15.77 -8.64
C ASN A 281 -12.35 -16.41 -8.69
N ALA A 282 -11.59 -16.30 -7.59
CA ALA A 282 -10.29 -16.95 -7.47
C ALA A 282 -10.47 -18.48 -7.46
N ASP A 283 -9.43 -19.18 -7.94
CA ASP A 283 -9.37 -20.63 -7.79
C ASP A 283 -9.39 -21.00 -6.31
N GLN A 284 -10.07 -22.10 -5.99
CA GLN A 284 -10.11 -22.59 -4.61
C GLN A 284 -8.74 -23.16 -4.24
N PRO A 285 -8.14 -22.72 -3.11
CA PRO A 285 -6.88 -23.29 -2.65
C PRO A 285 -6.99 -24.78 -2.35
N ASP A 286 -5.87 -25.49 -2.52
CA ASP A 286 -5.81 -26.95 -2.34
C ASP A 286 -5.83 -27.39 -0.86
N ASN A 287 -5.56 -26.47 0.08
CA ASN A 287 -5.54 -26.76 1.51
C ASN A 287 -6.48 -25.87 2.33
N ASP A 288 -6.98 -26.45 3.44
CA ASP A 288 -7.97 -25.82 4.31
C ASP A 288 -7.50 -24.50 4.93
N TYR A 289 -6.19 -24.35 5.22
CA TYR A 289 -5.66 -23.12 5.81
C TYR A 289 -5.71 -21.95 4.83
N GLU A 290 -5.24 -22.16 3.59
CA GLU A 290 -5.34 -21.17 2.52
C GLU A 290 -6.79 -20.89 2.12
N GLN A 291 -7.68 -21.89 2.20
CA GLN A 291 -9.11 -21.66 1.99
C GLN A 291 -9.69 -20.69 3.04
N GLU A 292 -9.31 -20.82 4.31
CA GLU A 292 -9.72 -19.86 5.35
C GLU A 292 -9.08 -18.47 5.14
N LEU A 293 -7.85 -18.39 4.62
CA LEU A 293 -7.27 -17.11 4.22
C LEU A 293 -8.08 -16.44 3.10
N LEU A 294 -8.51 -17.20 2.09
CA LEU A 294 -9.37 -16.68 1.03
C LEU A 294 -10.70 -16.16 1.59
N HIS A 295 -11.33 -16.88 2.51
CA HIS A 295 -12.55 -16.42 3.21
C HIS A 295 -12.32 -15.11 3.97
N VAL A 296 -11.17 -14.93 4.63
CA VAL A 296 -10.80 -13.68 5.30
C VAL A 296 -10.74 -12.52 4.30
N VAL A 297 -10.07 -12.71 3.16
CA VAL A 297 -9.95 -11.68 2.13
C VAL A 297 -11.31 -11.33 1.51
N GLN A 298 -12.12 -12.33 1.20
CA GLN A 298 -13.49 -12.16 0.72
C GLN A 298 -14.32 -11.32 1.69
N ARG A 299 -14.19 -11.60 2.99
CA ARG A 299 -14.89 -10.85 4.04
C ARG A 299 -14.44 -9.40 4.11
N VAL A 300 -13.14 -9.15 4.17
CA VAL A 300 -12.58 -7.78 4.17
C VAL A 300 -13.05 -6.99 2.95
N THR A 301 -13.09 -7.65 1.79
CA THR A 301 -13.49 -7.04 0.52
C THR A 301 -14.95 -6.58 0.55
N ILE A 302 -15.89 -7.45 0.90
CA ILE A 302 -17.32 -7.09 0.93
C ILE A 302 -17.64 -6.09 2.03
N ASP A 303 -16.95 -6.18 3.17
CA ASP A 303 -17.16 -5.25 4.28
C ASP A 303 -16.72 -3.82 3.92
N GLU A 304 -15.57 -3.67 3.26
CA GLU A 304 -15.11 -2.37 2.78
C GLU A 304 -15.99 -1.86 1.62
N MET A 305 -16.40 -2.71 0.68
CA MET A 305 -17.33 -2.32 -0.39
C MET A 305 -18.66 -1.80 0.15
N MET A 306 -19.26 -2.49 1.14
CA MET A 306 -20.50 -2.05 1.80
C MET A 306 -20.30 -0.72 2.54
N THR A 307 -19.16 -0.57 3.22
CA THR A 307 -18.78 0.67 3.90
C THR A 307 -18.72 1.83 2.91
N GLN A 308 -18.01 1.67 1.80
CA GLN A 308 -17.82 2.73 0.80
C GLN A 308 -19.09 3.01 -0.03
N ALA A 309 -19.94 2.00 -0.22
CA ALA A 309 -21.23 2.13 -0.88
C ALA A 309 -22.29 2.88 -0.02
N HIS A 310 -22.06 2.99 1.30
CA HIS A 310 -22.85 3.80 2.21
C HIS A 310 -22.18 5.13 2.59
N ASN A 311 -20.87 5.28 2.34
CA ASN A 311 -20.11 6.47 2.69
C ASN A 311 -20.67 7.75 2.02
N ALA A 312 -20.98 8.76 2.84
CA ALA A 312 -21.49 10.05 2.39
C ALA A 312 -20.44 10.87 1.61
N SER A 313 -19.15 10.64 1.87
CA SER A 313 -18.04 11.27 1.14
C SER A 313 -17.80 10.66 -0.25
N SER A 314 -18.31 9.45 -0.52
CA SER A 314 -18.27 8.86 -1.85
C SER A 314 -19.24 9.58 -2.80
N SER A 315 -18.88 9.69 -4.09
CA SER A 315 -19.80 10.27 -5.09
C SER A 315 -20.99 9.34 -5.36
N ALA A 316 -22.05 9.86 -5.98
CA ALA A 316 -23.20 9.03 -6.37
C ALA A 316 -22.81 7.93 -7.38
N ALA A 317 -21.91 8.24 -8.31
CA ALA A 317 -21.39 7.28 -9.28
C ALA A 317 -20.60 6.15 -8.59
N VAL A 318 -19.72 6.50 -7.65
CA VAL A 318 -18.98 5.50 -6.84
C VAL A 318 -19.93 4.56 -6.11
N ARG A 319 -20.92 5.12 -5.40
CA ARG A 319 -21.92 4.30 -4.69
C ARG A 319 -22.74 3.44 -5.64
N ALA A 320 -23.05 3.91 -6.84
CA ALA A 320 -23.82 3.16 -7.83
C ALA A 320 -23.06 1.91 -8.33
N VAL A 321 -21.78 2.06 -8.69
CA VAL A 321 -20.92 0.94 -9.11
C VAL A 321 -20.83 -0.10 -7.99
N LEU A 322 -20.45 0.30 -6.78
CA LEU A 322 -20.32 -0.62 -5.65
C LEU A 322 -21.62 -1.35 -5.33
N ARG A 323 -22.76 -0.64 -5.30
CA ARG A 323 -24.09 -1.25 -5.07
C ARG A 323 -24.45 -2.26 -6.15
N SER A 324 -24.18 -1.94 -7.41
CA SER A 324 -24.46 -2.83 -8.53
C SER A 324 -23.64 -4.12 -8.46
N ARG A 325 -22.35 -4.02 -8.11
CA ARG A 325 -21.46 -5.19 -7.99
C ARG A 325 -21.78 -6.04 -6.75
N LEU A 326 -22.10 -5.41 -5.62
CA LEU A 326 -22.60 -6.11 -4.42
C LEU A 326 -23.90 -6.87 -4.71
N ASP A 327 -24.85 -6.26 -5.43
CA ASP A 327 -26.10 -6.93 -5.81
C ASP A 327 -25.86 -8.14 -6.73
N SER A 328 -24.99 -7.97 -7.72
CA SER A 328 -24.61 -9.03 -8.66
C SER A 328 -23.90 -10.19 -7.96
N LEU A 329 -23.03 -9.88 -7.00
CA LEU A 329 -22.34 -10.86 -6.16
C LEU A 329 -23.34 -11.65 -5.32
N ALA A 330 -24.20 -10.98 -4.56
CA ALA A 330 -25.22 -11.64 -3.74
C ALA A 330 -26.12 -12.57 -4.59
N ALA A 331 -26.61 -12.08 -5.73
CA ALA A 331 -27.43 -12.87 -6.65
C ALA A 331 -26.68 -14.08 -7.25
N ARG A 332 -25.36 -14.01 -7.40
CA ARG A 332 -24.54 -15.15 -7.84
C ARG A 332 -24.38 -16.17 -6.72
N LEU A 333 -23.98 -15.74 -5.53
CA LEU A 333 -23.78 -16.61 -4.36
C LEU A 333 -25.08 -17.35 -3.97
N GLU A 334 -26.24 -16.67 -4.06
CA GLU A 334 -27.55 -17.29 -3.81
C GLU A 334 -27.92 -18.41 -4.80
N ARG A 335 -27.31 -18.42 -6.00
CA ARG A 335 -27.55 -19.43 -7.04
C ARG A 335 -26.61 -20.63 -6.95
N GLU A 336 -25.62 -20.60 -6.04
CA GLU A 336 -24.70 -21.72 -5.84
C GLU A 336 -25.45 -22.93 -5.28
N SER A 337 -25.38 -24.07 -5.97
CA SER A 337 -26.10 -25.30 -5.58
C SER A 337 -25.61 -25.90 -4.26
N SER A 338 -24.38 -25.57 -3.85
CA SER A 338 -23.72 -26.05 -2.65
C SER A 338 -22.90 -24.93 -2.01
N ALA A 339 -23.57 -23.81 -1.70
CA ALA A 339 -22.96 -22.67 -1.04
C ALA A 339 -22.31 -23.09 0.28
N SER A 340 -21.05 -22.69 0.51
CA SER A 340 -20.41 -22.85 1.81
C SER A 340 -21.13 -21.98 2.86
N PRO A 341 -20.99 -22.28 4.16
CA PRO A 341 -21.50 -21.39 5.22
C PRO A 341 -20.99 -19.96 5.06
N HIS A 342 -19.75 -19.79 4.57
CA HIS A 342 -19.16 -18.49 4.26
C HIS A 342 -19.93 -17.77 3.14
N SER A 343 -20.06 -18.40 1.96
CA SER A 343 -20.79 -17.81 0.81
C SER A 343 -22.23 -17.45 1.16
N ALA A 344 -22.93 -18.32 1.88
CA ALA A 344 -24.30 -18.08 2.33
C ALA A 344 -24.40 -16.87 3.27
N THR A 345 -23.43 -16.71 4.18
CA THR A 345 -23.38 -15.58 5.13
C THR A 345 -23.08 -14.27 4.40
N VAL A 346 -22.11 -14.26 3.47
CA VAL A 346 -21.79 -13.08 2.66
C VAL A 346 -23.01 -12.61 1.88
N ALA A 347 -23.72 -13.52 1.20
CA ALA A 347 -24.93 -13.18 0.47
C ALA A 347 -26.02 -12.58 1.40
N ALA A 348 -26.27 -13.24 2.53
CA ALA A 348 -27.26 -12.78 3.51
C ALA A 348 -26.94 -11.39 4.08
N ASP A 349 -25.67 -11.13 4.39
CA ASP A 349 -25.21 -9.84 4.91
C ASP A 349 -25.37 -8.73 3.87
N ILE A 350 -25.00 -8.97 2.61
CA ILE A 350 -25.22 -7.99 1.54
C ILE A 350 -26.71 -7.68 1.41
N ARG A 351 -27.59 -8.69 1.44
CA ARG A 351 -29.04 -8.51 1.36
C ARG A 351 -29.59 -7.72 2.54
N LEU A 352 -29.12 -8.01 3.75
CA LEU A 352 -29.53 -7.28 4.95
C LEU A 352 -29.07 -5.82 4.89
N TRP A 353 -27.82 -5.58 4.50
CA TRP A 353 -27.28 -4.23 4.29
C TRP A 353 -28.04 -3.45 3.22
N GLN A 354 -28.44 -4.07 2.11
CA GLN A 354 -29.25 -3.42 1.07
C GLN A 354 -30.61 -2.95 1.58
N GLN A 355 -31.23 -3.71 2.50
CA GLN A 355 -32.53 -3.40 3.08
C GLN A 355 -32.45 -2.40 4.24
N GLN A 356 -31.44 -2.56 5.10
CA GLN A 356 -31.27 -1.83 6.36
C GLN A 356 -29.79 -1.51 6.58
N PRO A 357 -29.23 -0.55 5.81
CA PRO A 357 -27.79 -0.29 5.82
C PRO A 357 -27.27 0.19 7.19
N GLU A 358 -28.12 0.82 8.00
CA GLU A 358 -27.81 1.23 9.37
C GLU A 358 -27.67 0.07 10.37
N LEU A 359 -28.23 -1.11 10.09
CA LEU A 359 -28.15 -2.28 10.98
C LEU A 359 -26.94 -3.16 10.70
N LEU A 360 -26.35 -3.05 9.51
CA LEU A 360 -25.20 -3.86 9.10
C LEU A 360 -24.14 -2.96 8.47
N VAL A 361 -23.65 -1.98 9.24
CA VAL A 361 -22.34 -1.41 8.98
C VAL A 361 -21.33 -2.43 9.50
N PRO A 362 -20.48 -3.01 8.63
CA PRO A 362 -19.46 -3.95 9.07
C PRO A 362 -18.62 -3.39 10.21
N GLY A 363 -18.26 -4.26 11.15
CA GLY A 363 -17.29 -3.89 12.18
C GLY A 363 -15.97 -3.48 11.54
N ALA A 364 -15.16 -2.69 12.24
CA ALA A 364 -13.82 -2.38 11.78
C ALA A 364 -13.02 -3.68 11.64
N ALA A 365 -12.49 -3.95 10.45
CA ALA A 365 -11.51 -5.01 10.24
C ALA A 365 -10.31 -4.80 11.19
N LEU A 366 -9.63 -5.90 11.53
CA LEU A 366 -8.37 -5.82 12.27
C LEU A 366 -7.39 -4.92 11.50
N GLN A 367 -6.68 -4.07 12.25
CA GLN A 367 -5.70 -3.15 11.69
C GLN A 367 -4.34 -3.47 12.29
N MET A 368 -3.34 -3.55 11.42
CA MET A 368 -1.95 -3.69 11.88
C MET A 368 -1.50 -2.44 12.64
N PRO A 369 -0.58 -2.59 13.61
CA PRO A 369 0.01 -1.47 14.32
C PRO A 369 0.57 -0.40 13.38
N PRO A 370 0.44 0.89 13.73
CA PRO A 370 0.76 2.01 12.84
C PRO A 370 2.25 2.33 12.72
N GLY A 371 3.15 1.59 13.39
CA GLY A 371 4.57 1.95 13.48
C GLY A 371 5.22 2.15 12.11
N ASP A 372 6.15 3.10 11.99
CA ASP A 372 6.91 3.44 10.77
C ASP A 372 7.81 2.27 10.31
N PRO A 373 8.33 2.25 9.06
CA PRO A 373 9.31 1.24 8.67
C PRO A 373 10.62 1.56 9.40
N ILE A 374 11.05 0.68 10.30
CA ILE A 374 12.32 0.80 11.01
C ILE A 374 13.27 -0.29 10.52
#